data_AF-A0A0D2MVZ5-F1
#
_entry.id   AF-A0A0D2MVZ5-F1
#
_cell.length_a   1.000
_cell.length_b   1.000
_cell.length_c   1.000
_cell.angle_alpha   90.00
_cell.angle_beta   90.00
_cell.angle_gamma   90.00
#
_symmetry.space_group_name_H-M   'P 1'
#
loop_
_entity.id
_entity.type
_entity.pdbx_description
1 polymer ?
#
loop_
_entity_poly.entity_id
_entity_poly.type
_entity_poly.pdbx_seq_one_letter_code
_entity_poly.pdbx_strand_id
1 'polypeptide(L)'
;LSPTIGCSEIELLEADTFDLYCFQSLTGTKFFVVCEPGTQHMEALLKVVYELYTDYVLKNPFYEMKMPIRCELFDINLAQAVQKDRVALLGQ
;
A
#
# COMPACT_ATOMS: atom_id res chain seq x y z
N LEU A 1 -21.35 -2.71 -5.92
CA LEU A 1 -21.99 -1.50 -6.47
C LEU A 1 -22.52 -0.71 -5.28
N SER A 2 -22.01 0.51 -5.05
CA SER A 2 -22.41 1.28 -3.87
C SER A 2 -23.83 1.85 -4.04
N PRO A 3 -24.69 1.76 -3.01
CA PRO A 3 -26.04 2.31 -3.04
C PRO A 3 -26.09 3.83 -2.79
N THR A 4 -24.95 4.47 -2.45
CA THR A 4 -24.88 5.90 -2.13
C THR A 4 -24.04 6.67 -3.15
N ILE A 5 -24.54 7.86 -3.52
CA ILE A 5 -23.83 8.78 -4.43
C ILE A 5 -22.64 9.38 -3.67
N GLY A 6 -21.44 9.28 -4.23
CA GLY A 6 -20.21 9.79 -3.63
C GLY A 6 -19.46 8.80 -2.73
N CYS A 7 -19.82 7.51 -2.77
CA CYS A 7 -19.11 6.47 -2.01
C CYS A 7 -17.66 6.32 -2.48
N SER A 8 -16.73 6.37 -1.53
CA SER A 8 -15.32 6.05 -1.70
C SER A 8 -15.12 4.63 -2.24
N GLU A 9 -13.95 4.40 -2.83
CA GLU A 9 -13.49 3.08 -3.27
C GLU A 9 -13.40 2.09 -2.09
N ILE A 10 -13.21 0.79 -2.36
CA ILE A 10 -13.00 -0.20 -1.29
C ILE A 10 -11.70 0.14 -0.57
N GLU A 11 -11.78 0.41 0.74
CA GLU A 11 -10.62 0.74 1.61
C GLU A 11 -10.19 -0.45 2.47
N LEU A 12 -11.14 -1.32 2.86
CA LEU A 12 -10.90 -2.52 3.65
C LEU A 12 -11.83 -3.65 3.18
N LEU A 13 -11.26 -4.83 3.00
CA LEU A 13 -11.97 -6.09 2.82
C LEU A 13 -11.50 -7.05 3.91
N GLU A 14 -12.40 -7.38 4.82
CA GLU A 14 -12.16 -8.33 5.91
C GLU A 14 -12.57 -9.73 5.45
N ALA A 15 -11.75 -10.73 5.76
CA ALA A 15 -12.04 -12.14 5.50
C ALA A 15 -11.54 -13.02 6.65
N ASP A 16 -12.03 -14.26 6.71
CA ASP A 16 -11.74 -15.18 7.83
C ASP A 16 -10.23 -15.46 8.03
N THR A 17 -9.45 -15.37 6.96
CA THR A 17 -8.02 -15.74 6.96
C THR A 17 -7.08 -14.57 6.71
N PHE A 18 -7.57 -13.45 6.20
CA PHE A 18 -6.77 -12.26 5.92
C PHE A 18 -7.66 -11.02 5.84
N ASP A 19 -7.07 -9.87 6.14
CA ASP A 19 -7.64 -8.58 5.78
C ASP A 19 -6.84 -7.98 4.62
N LEU A 20 -7.56 -7.29 3.73
CA LEU A 20 -7.00 -6.58 2.58
C LEU A 20 -7.29 -5.10 2.72
N TYR A 21 -6.26 -4.33 3.02
CA TYR A 21 -6.32 -2.87 3.03
C TYR A 21 -5.98 -2.33 1.65
N CYS A 22 -6.69 -1.27 1.25
CA CYS A 22 -6.53 -0.62 -0.04
C CYS A 22 -6.41 0.89 0.13
N PHE A 23 -5.38 1.47 -0.48
CA PHE A 23 -5.19 2.90 -0.61
C PHE A 23 -5.12 3.27 -2.10
N GLN A 24 -5.81 4.33 -2.48
CA GLN A 24 -5.78 4.86 -3.83
C GLN A 24 -5.18 6.27 -3.86
N SER A 25 -4.18 6.47 -4.71
CA SER A 25 -3.62 7.79 -4.96
C SER A 25 -4.58 8.67 -5.77
N LEU A 26 -4.35 9.98 -5.74
CA LEU A 26 -5.08 10.96 -6.57
C LEU A 26 -4.93 10.71 -8.08
N THR A 27 -3.87 10.01 -8.49
CA THR A 27 -3.62 9.63 -9.88
C THR A 27 -4.29 8.30 -10.27
N GLY A 28 -5.02 7.67 -9.34
CA GLY A 28 -5.73 6.41 -9.57
C GLY A 28 -4.88 5.15 -9.39
N THR A 29 -3.64 5.26 -8.90
CA THR A 29 -2.81 4.07 -8.57
C THR A 29 -3.30 3.48 -7.26
N LYS A 30 -3.56 2.18 -7.24
CA LYS A 30 -4.01 1.44 -6.05
C LYS A 30 -2.88 0.67 -5.41
N PHE A 31 -2.82 0.73 -4.10
CA PHE A 31 -1.87 0.04 -3.24
C PHE A 31 -2.66 -0.87 -2.31
N PHE A 32 -2.24 -2.12 -2.22
CA PHE A 32 -2.89 -3.13 -1.41
C PHE A 32 -1.91 -3.74 -0.41
N VAL A 33 -2.38 -4.00 0.79
CA VAL A 33 -1.65 -4.77 1.82
C VAL A 33 -2.54 -5.90 2.29
N VAL A 34 -1.98 -7.10 2.35
CA VAL A 34 -2.62 -8.29 2.93
C VAL A 34 -2.00 -8.54 4.29
N CYS A 35 -2.83 -8.69 5.31
CA CYS A 35 -2.39 -8.91 6.69
C CYS A 35 -3.28 -9.94 7.39
N GLU A 36 -2.91 -10.33 8.61
CA GLU A 36 -3.73 -11.19 9.45
C GLU A 36 -5.03 -10.48 9.85
N PRO A 37 -6.15 -11.21 10.03
CA PRO A 37 -7.41 -10.61 10.45
C PRO A 37 -7.27 -9.78 11.74
N GLY A 38 -7.81 -8.58 11.76
CA GLY A 38 -7.77 -7.66 12.90
C GLY A 38 -6.48 -6.86 13.03
N THR A 39 -5.55 -6.95 12.06
CA THR A 39 -4.34 -6.12 12.05
C THR A 39 -4.71 -4.66 11.80
N GLN A 40 -4.40 -3.78 12.75
CA GLN A 40 -4.72 -2.35 12.65
C GLN A 40 -3.57 -1.54 12.03
N HIS A 41 -3.84 -0.27 11.69
CA HIS A 41 -2.85 0.73 11.26
C HIS A 41 -2.16 0.48 9.90
N MET A 42 -2.66 -0.45 9.07
CA MET A 42 -2.14 -0.70 7.72
C MET A 42 -2.26 0.50 6.77
N GLU A 43 -3.18 1.44 7.03
CA GLU A 43 -3.27 2.71 6.30
C GLU A 43 -2.00 3.55 6.38
N ALA A 44 -1.31 3.53 7.54
CA ALA A 44 -0.07 4.26 7.73
C ALA A 44 1.06 3.64 6.88
N LEU A 45 1.14 2.31 6.86
CA LEU A 45 2.06 1.58 6.00
C LEU A 45 1.79 1.91 4.52
N LEU A 46 0.54 1.87 4.08
CA LEU A 46 0.16 2.21 2.71
C LEU A 46 0.56 3.63 2.29
N LYS A 47 0.46 4.61 3.20
CA LYS A 47 0.96 5.98 2.96
C LYS A 47 2.47 6.02 2.77
N VAL A 48 3.23 5.29 3.59
CA VAL A 48 4.69 5.16 3.43
C VAL A 48 5.04 4.49 2.11
N VAL A 49 4.32 3.45 1.70
CA VAL A 49 4.51 2.80 0.39
C VAL A 49 4.24 3.77 -0.76
N TYR A 50 3.22 4.61 -0.63
CA TYR A 50 2.94 5.66 -1.62
C TYR A 50 4.07 6.68 -1.71
N GLU A 51 4.63 7.14 -0.58
CA GLU A 51 5.79 8.03 -0.58
C GLU A 51 6.99 7.40 -1.31
N LEU A 52 7.33 6.15 -0.99
CA LEU A 52 8.38 5.40 -1.68
C LEU A 52 8.12 5.27 -3.18
N TYR A 53 6.86 5.02 -3.58
CA TYR A 53 6.47 4.96 -4.98
C TYR A 53 6.69 6.31 -5.68
N THR A 54 6.31 7.42 -5.04
CA THR A 54 6.53 8.75 -5.60
C THR A 54 8.01 9.09 -5.73
N ASP A 55 8.85 8.67 -4.79
CA ASP A 55 10.27 9.00 -4.75
C ASP A 55 11.12 8.16 -5.70
N TYR A 56 10.88 6.86 -5.77
CA TYR A 56 11.73 5.95 -6.54
C TYR A 56 11.16 5.60 -7.91
N VAL A 57 9.83 5.62 -8.07
CA VAL A 57 9.17 5.20 -9.31
C VAL A 57 8.79 6.40 -10.16
N LEU A 58 8.01 7.35 -9.62
CA LEU A 58 7.53 8.49 -10.42
C LEU A 58 8.62 9.48 -10.80
N LYS A 59 9.70 9.57 -10.02
CA LYS A 59 10.87 10.41 -10.35
C LYS A 59 11.84 9.74 -11.31
N ASN A 60 11.69 8.43 -11.59
CA ASN A 60 12.58 7.73 -12.50
C ASN A 60 12.23 8.06 -13.96
N PRO A 61 13.11 8.75 -14.72
CA PRO A 61 12.82 9.15 -16.09
C PRO A 61 12.67 7.97 -17.07
N PHE A 62 13.10 6.77 -16.66
CA PHE A 62 12.98 5.54 -17.46
C PHE A 62 11.77 4.68 -17.08
N TYR A 63 10.95 5.13 -16.13
CA TYR A 63 9.74 4.40 -15.77
C TYR A 63 8.58 4.76 -16.70
N GLU A 64 8.04 3.75 -17.37
CA GLU A 64 6.81 3.87 -18.16
C GLU A 64 5.61 3.40 -17.33
N MET A 65 4.54 4.21 -17.32
CA MET A 65 3.30 3.81 -16.67
C MET A 65 2.78 2.51 -17.28
N LYS A 66 2.24 1.61 -16.43
CA LYS A 66 1.76 0.25 -16.77
C LYS A 66 2.85 -0.80 -17.01
N MET A 67 4.13 -0.45 -16.86
CA MET A 67 5.20 -1.44 -16.78
C MET A 67 5.43 -1.88 -15.33
N PRO A 68 5.94 -3.09 -15.09
CA PRO A 68 6.32 -3.50 -13.74
C PRO A 68 7.40 -2.57 -13.19
N ILE A 69 7.31 -2.27 -11.89
CA ILE A 69 8.34 -1.50 -11.18
C ILE A 69 9.61 -2.34 -11.12
N ARG A 70 10.70 -1.82 -11.70
CA ARG A 70 12.04 -2.44 -11.69
C ARG A 70 13.04 -1.46 -11.12
N CYS A 71 12.93 -1.19 -9.82
CA CYS A 71 13.79 -0.24 -9.12
C CYS A 71 14.29 -0.88 -7.82
N GLU A 72 15.56 -1.28 -7.79
CA GLU A 72 16.14 -1.97 -6.62
C GLU A 72 16.06 -1.13 -5.34
N LEU A 73 16.23 0.19 -5.45
CA LEU A 73 16.10 1.09 -4.31
C LEU A 73 14.67 1.11 -3.77
N PHE A 74 13.66 1.04 -4.63
CA PHE A 74 12.27 0.92 -4.20
C PHE A 74 12.07 -0.39 -3.42
N ASP A 75 12.55 -1.52 -3.97
CA ASP A 75 12.39 -2.84 -3.36
C ASP A 75 13.05 -2.93 -1.98
N ILE A 76 14.28 -2.41 -1.85
CA ILE A 76 15.02 -2.40 -0.57
C ILE A 76 14.27 -1.58 0.49
N ASN A 77 13.85 -0.36 0.15
CA ASN A 77 13.17 0.51 1.11
C ASN A 77 11.76 0.01 1.44
N LEU A 78 11.07 -0.60 0.49
CA LEU A 78 9.77 -1.24 0.72
C LEU A 78 9.90 -2.40 1.70
N ALA A 79 10.88 -3.29 1.52
CA ALA A 79 11.13 -4.39 2.43
C ALA A 79 11.46 -3.90 3.85
N GLN A 80 12.24 -2.82 3.97
CA GLN A 80 12.55 -2.20 5.26
C GLN A 80 11.32 -1.59 5.93
N ALA A 81 10.44 -0.91 5.17
CA ALA A 81 9.20 -0.34 5.69
C ALA A 81 8.28 -1.43 6.26
N VAL A 82 8.10 -2.52 5.52
CA VAL A 82 7.31 -3.67 5.99
C VAL A 82 7.93 -4.33 7.23
N GLN A 83 9.26 -4.51 7.24
CA GLN A 83 9.93 -5.10 8.41
C GLN A 83 9.80 -4.24 9.66
N LYS A 84 9.92 -2.92 9.52
CA LYS A 84 9.75 -1.97 10.63
C LYS A 84 8.32 -2.00 11.18
N ASP A 85 7.33 -2.07 10.30
CA ASP A 85 5.92 -2.16 10.67
C ASP A 85 5.61 -3.45 11.45
N ARG A 86 6.14 -4.60 10.99
CA ARG A 86 6.06 -5.87 11.73
C ARG A 86 6.65 -5.79 13.14
N VAL A 87 7.78 -5.11 13.30
CA VAL A 87 8.41 -4.94 14.62
C VAL A 87 7.56 -4.03 15.52
N ALA A 88 6.94 -2.99 14.96
CA ALA A 88 6.04 -2.12 15.71
C ALA A 88 4.79 -2.85 16.22
N LEU A 89 4.24 -3.79 15.42
CA LEU A 89 3.11 -4.62 15.80
C LEU A 89 3.45 -5.67 16.88
N LEU A 90 4.65 -6.27 16.81
CA LEU A 90 5.09 -7.27 17.81
C LEU A 90 5.50 -6.65 19.16
N GLY A 91 5.73 -5.33 19.19
CA GLY A 91 6.08 -4.59 20.40
C GLY A 91 4.90 -4.04 21.19
N GLN A 92 3.66 -4.27 20.71
CA GLN A 92 2.40 -3.91 21.38
C GLN A 92 1.78 -5.13 22.04
#